data_AF-A0A968PC24-F1
#
_entry.id   AF-A0A968PC24-F1
#
_cell.length_a   1.000
_cell.length_b   1.000
_cell.length_c   1.000
_cell.angle_alpha   90.00
_cell.angle_beta   90.00
_cell.angle_gamma   90.00
#
_symmetry.space_group_name_H-M   'P 1'
#
loop_
_entity.id
_entity.type
_entity.pdbx_description
1 polymer ?
#
loop_
_entity_poly.entity_id
_entity_poly.type
_entity_poly.pdbx_seq_one_letter_code
_entity_poly.pdbx_strand_id
1 'polypeptide(L)'
;MPRAHRHGEVEANFIMHGGITYLTGGRMVKLPVGRWVLFWAVVPHELVHVEPDTHMGWATIPLNWFLHWPVPETVHALVLSGRLIVDTQPESHDAQTLERMARDCASDQPVLRQLLAQEIEVRFCRLMLQNPETLGPTQSRVARVQGMATTRQFEKVQRHGCIYCPALPGRIYASNASALK
;
A
#
# COMPACT_ATOMS: atom_id res chain seq x y z
N MET A 1 6.54 -10.66 -19.11
CA MET A 1 7.58 -9.95 -18.34
C MET A 1 6.90 -9.40 -17.11
N PRO A 2 7.32 -9.74 -15.87
CA PRO A 2 6.90 -8.93 -14.74
C PRO A 2 7.46 -7.54 -15.04
N ARG A 3 6.54 -6.59 -15.20
CA ARG A 3 6.89 -5.25 -15.67
C ARG A 3 6.65 -4.37 -14.47
N ALA A 4 7.72 -3.74 -14.00
CA ALA A 4 7.59 -2.67 -13.03
C ALA A 4 6.44 -1.76 -13.44
N HIS A 5 5.44 -1.63 -12.57
CA HIS A 5 4.34 -0.72 -12.77
C HIS A 5 4.68 0.63 -12.16
N ARG A 6 4.07 1.67 -12.73
CA ARG A 6 4.08 3.01 -12.19
C ARG A 6 2.76 3.68 -12.48
N HIS A 7 2.28 4.48 -11.55
CA HIS A 7 1.08 5.27 -11.69
C HIS A 7 1.13 6.46 -10.73
N GLY A 8 0.22 7.43 -10.88
CA GLY A 8 0.35 8.74 -10.24
C GLY A 8 -0.04 8.76 -8.76
N GLU A 9 -0.76 7.74 -8.32
CA GLU A 9 -1.36 7.60 -6.99
C GLU A 9 -0.31 7.33 -5.90
N VAL A 10 -0.66 7.66 -4.66
CA VAL A 10 0.00 7.10 -3.49
C VAL A 10 -0.61 5.73 -3.23
N GLU A 11 0.20 4.71 -2.98
CA GLU A 11 -0.27 3.41 -2.56
C GLU A 11 -0.04 3.21 -1.07
N ALA A 12 -1.01 2.57 -0.41
CA ALA A 12 -0.90 2.06 0.94
C ALA A 12 -1.11 0.55 0.92
N ASN A 13 -0.12 -0.23 1.35
CA ASN A 13 -0.16 -1.69 1.39
C ASN A 13 -0.21 -2.16 2.85
N PHE A 14 -0.94 -3.24 3.13
CA PHE A 14 -1.02 -3.87 4.45
C PHE A 14 -1.00 -5.39 4.30
N ILE A 15 -0.01 -6.03 4.92
CA ILE A 15 0.11 -7.50 4.92
C ILE A 15 -0.51 -8.04 6.21
N MET A 16 -1.60 -8.80 6.12
CA MET A 16 -2.28 -9.41 7.27
C MET A 16 -1.57 -10.70 7.69
N HIS A 17 -1.12 -11.50 6.72
CA HIS A 17 -0.46 -12.79 6.92
C HIS A 17 0.48 -13.10 5.74
N GLY A 18 1.51 -13.93 5.95
CA GLY A 18 2.52 -14.29 4.96
C GLY A 18 3.56 -13.20 4.75
N GLY A 19 3.97 -12.96 3.50
CA GLY A 19 5.06 -12.03 3.22
C GLY A 19 5.18 -11.63 1.76
N ILE A 20 5.52 -10.35 1.55
CA ILE A 20 5.71 -9.74 0.23
C ILE A 20 7.06 -9.05 0.16
N THR A 21 7.74 -9.23 -0.98
CA THR A 21 8.93 -8.46 -1.32
C THR A 21 8.73 -7.71 -2.62
N TYR A 22 9.03 -6.42 -2.59
CA TYR A 22 9.05 -5.55 -3.76
C TYR A 22 10.48 -5.24 -4.20
N LEU A 23 10.69 -5.10 -5.52
CA LEU A 23 11.80 -4.34 -6.09
C LEU A 23 11.29 -2.94 -6.39
N THR A 24 11.71 -1.94 -5.60
CA THR A 24 11.28 -0.54 -5.76
C THR A 24 12.48 0.39 -5.75
N GLY A 25 12.55 1.31 -6.72
CA GLY A 25 13.70 2.22 -6.86
C GLY A 25 15.05 1.50 -6.95
N GLY A 26 15.08 0.29 -7.52
CA GLY A 26 16.28 -0.56 -7.61
C GLY A 26 16.67 -1.29 -6.31
N ARG A 27 15.81 -1.29 -5.28
CA ARG A 27 16.09 -1.92 -3.98
C ARG A 27 15.04 -2.98 -3.67
N MET A 28 15.49 -4.10 -3.10
CA MET A 28 14.61 -5.15 -2.57
C MET A 28 14.10 -4.73 -1.19
N VAL A 29 12.78 -4.68 -1.02
CA VAL A 29 12.11 -4.29 0.22
C VAL A 29 11.09 -5.35 0.60
N LYS A 30 11.30 -6.02 1.74
CA LYS A 30 10.28 -6.89 2.35
C LYS A 30 9.32 -6.03 3.16
N LEU A 31 8.02 -6.13 2.88
CA LEU A 31 7.01 -5.40 3.64
C LEU A 31 6.78 -6.07 5.00
N PRO A 32 6.70 -5.31 6.10
CA PRO A 32 6.37 -5.87 7.41
C PRO A 32 4.91 -6.30 7.49
N VAL A 33 4.68 -7.41 8.18
CA VAL A 33 3.34 -7.91 8.51
C VAL A 33 2.70 -7.05 9.61
N GLY A 34 1.39 -6.82 9.50
CA GLY A 34 0.58 -6.10 10.48
C GLY A 34 0.84 -4.59 10.51
N ARG A 35 1.44 -4.03 9.45
CA ARG A 35 1.79 -2.60 9.36
C ARG A 35 1.44 -2.06 7.98
N TRP A 36 0.98 -0.82 7.97
CA TRP A 36 0.80 -0.06 6.73
C TRP A 36 2.14 0.37 6.15
N VAL A 37 2.25 0.31 4.83
CA VAL A 37 3.39 0.84 4.07
C VAL A 37 2.87 1.75 2.97
N LEU A 38 3.26 3.02 3.01
CA LEU A 38 2.86 4.03 2.04
C LEU A 38 4.02 4.40 1.13
N PHE A 39 3.76 4.58 -0.16
CA PHE A 39 4.74 5.10 -1.11
C PHE A 39 4.07 5.73 -2.33
N TRP A 40 4.80 6.63 -3.01
CA TRP A 40 4.34 7.19 -4.26
C TRP A 40 4.64 6.24 -5.42
N ALA A 41 3.58 5.74 -6.07
CA ALA A 41 3.70 4.70 -7.09
C ALA A 41 4.24 5.18 -8.44
N VAL A 42 4.69 6.44 -8.56
CA VAL A 42 5.47 6.86 -9.73
C VAL A 42 6.85 6.20 -9.73
N VAL A 43 7.36 5.87 -8.54
CA VAL A 43 8.58 5.07 -8.38
C VAL A 43 8.29 3.69 -8.93
N PRO A 44 9.06 3.21 -9.93
CA PRO A 44 8.86 1.87 -10.46
C PRO A 44 8.99 0.84 -9.33
N HIS A 45 7.94 0.04 -9.16
CA HIS A 45 7.90 -1.04 -8.18
C HIS A 45 7.46 -2.34 -8.87
N GLU A 46 7.94 -3.47 -8.36
CA GLU A 46 7.65 -4.79 -8.92
C GLU A 46 7.50 -5.80 -7.79
N LEU A 47 6.44 -6.60 -7.83
CA LEU A 47 6.25 -7.76 -6.97
C LEU A 47 7.17 -8.90 -7.41
N VAL A 48 8.23 -9.11 -6.63
CA VAL A 48 9.29 -10.08 -6.95
C VAL A 48 9.17 -11.37 -6.16
N HIS A 49 8.52 -11.33 -4.99
CA HIS A 49 8.27 -12.53 -4.19
C HIS A 49 7.00 -12.40 -3.34
N VAL A 50 6.22 -13.49 -3.29
CA VAL A 50 5.05 -13.66 -2.44
C VAL A 50 5.21 -15.01 -1.73
N GLU A 51 5.16 -14.99 -0.39
CA GLU A 51 5.17 -16.21 0.40
C GLU A 51 3.84 -16.97 0.23
N PRO A 52 3.81 -18.31 0.40
CA PRO A 52 2.57 -19.08 0.41
C PRO A 52 1.56 -18.53 1.43
N ASP A 53 0.27 -18.64 1.12
CA ASP A 53 -0.83 -18.22 2.00
C ASP A 53 -0.73 -16.76 2.47
N THR A 54 -0.18 -15.88 1.64
CA THR A 54 -0.13 -14.44 1.95
C THR A 54 -1.50 -13.81 1.83
N HIS A 55 -1.92 -13.03 2.83
CA HIS A 55 -3.13 -12.21 2.81
C HIS A 55 -2.74 -10.75 2.91
N MET A 56 -3.22 -9.93 1.98
CA MET A 56 -2.92 -8.51 1.96
C MET A 56 -4.13 -7.68 1.54
N GLY A 57 -4.09 -6.41 1.88
CA GLY A 57 -4.87 -5.41 1.17
C GLY A 57 -4.01 -4.23 0.77
N TRP A 58 -4.56 -3.43 -0.14
CA TRP A 58 -3.95 -2.18 -0.54
C TRP A 58 -5.00 -1.16 -0.91
N ALA A 59 -4.64 0.11 -0.80
CA ALA A 59 -5.43 1.24 -1.22
C ALA A 59 -4.59 2.11 -2.16
N THR A 60 -5.18 2.59 -3.25
CA THR A 60 -4.61 3.66 -4.07
C THR A 60 -5.33 4.96 -3.75
N ILE A 61 -4.54 6.01 -3.55
CA ILE A 61 -4.98 7.32 -3.08
C ILE A 61 -4.63 8.32 -4.18
N PRO A 62 -5.62 8.97 -4.80
CA PRO A 62 -5.38 10.03 -5.77
C PRO A 62 -4.41 11.07 -5.24
N LEU A 63 -3.39 11.39 -6.03
CA LEU A 63 -2.34 12.29 -5.60
C LEU A 63 -2.88 13.67 -5.23
N ASN A 64 -3.81 14.20 -6.03
CA ASN A 64 -4.43 15.50 -5.74
C ASN A 64 -5.11 15.50 -4.36
N TRP A 65 -5.77 14.41 -3.96
CA TRP A 65 -6.40 14.33 -2.65
C TRP A 65 -5.37 14.22 -1.52
N PHE A 66 -4.35 13.38 -1.69
CA PHE A 66 -3.23 13.29 -0.75
C PHE A 66 -2.58 14.65 -0.49
N LEU A 67 -2.37 15.47 -1.54
CA LEU A 67 -1.77 16.80 -1.41
C LEU A 67 -2.63 17.80 -0.60
N HIS A 68 -3.92 17.53 -0.41
CA HIS A 68 -4.81 18.36 0.43
C HIS A 68 -4.89 17.86 1.87
N TRP A 69 -4.26 16.73 2.21
CA TRP A 69 -4.32 16.19 3.57
C TRP A 69 -3.62 17.11 4.57
N PRO A 70 -4.15 17.22 5.80
CA PRO A 70 -3.63 18.13 6.82
C PRO A 70 -2.37 17.57 7.53
N VAL A 71 -1.32 17.28 6.76
CA VAL A 71 0.00 16.86 7.27
C VAL A 71 1.07 17.89 6.96
N PRO A 72 2.19 17.92 7.71
CA PRO A 72 3.29 18.84 7.42
C PRO A 72 3.80 18.69 5.99
N GLU A 73 4.18 19.80 5.35
CA GLU A 73 4.71 19.80 3.97
C GLU A 73 5.94 18.89 3.82
N THR A 74 6.73 18.74 4.88
CA THR A 74 7.87 17.81 4.92
C THR A 74 7.45 16.36 4.68
N VAL A 75 6.28 15.95 5.14
CA VAL A 75 5.71 14.62 4.89
C VAL A 75 5.34 14.46 3.41
N HIS A 76 4.68 15.45 2.82
CA HIS A 76 4.40 15.45 1.39
C HIS A 76 5.70 15.30 0.59
N ALA A 77 6.72 16.10 0.90
CA ALA A 77 8.01 16.06 0.22
C ALA A 77 8.70 14.69 0.32
N LEU A 78 8.64 14.00 1.47
CA LEU A 78 9.17 12.64 1.60
C LEU A 78 8.48 11.66 0.66
N VAL A 79 7.15 11.60 0.70
CA VAL A 79 6.38 10.66 -0.13
C VAL A 79 6.65 10.91 -1.60
N LEU A 80 6.63 12.19 -2.02
CA LEU A 80 6.92 12.61 -3.38
C LEU A 80 8.39 12.40 -3.80
N SER A 81 9.33 12.31 -2.85
CA SER A 81 10.71 11.91 -3.16
C SER A 81 10.86 10.41 -3.46
N GLY A 82 9.77 9.65 -3.39
CA GLY A 82 9.75 8.20 -3.61
C GLY A 82 10.08 7.38 -2.36
N ARG A 83 9.97 8.00 -1.18
CA ARG A 83 10.29 7.34 0.07
C ARG A 83 9.13 6.50 0.59
N LEU A 84 9.46 5.33 1.12
CA LEU A 84 8.50 4.46 1.80
C LEU A 84 8.32 4.96 3.24
N ILE A 85 7.07 5.13 3.65
CA ILE A 85 6.67 5.35 5.03
C ILE A 85 6.13 4.03 5.56
N VAL A 86 6.71 3.55 6.66
CA VAL A 86 6.26 2.33 7.34
C VAL A 86 5.62 2.72 8.65
N ASP A 87 4.46 2.16 8.94
CA ASP A 87 3.78 2.41 10.20
C ASP A 87 4.56 1.88 11.40
N THR A 88 5.08 2.77 12.25
CA THR A 88 5.70 2.39 13.52
C THR A 88 4.69 2.07 14.64
N GLN A 89 3.45 2.56 14.54
CA GLN A 89 2.40 2.42 15.56
C GLN A 89 1.12 1.81 14.96
N PRO A 90 1.17 0.54 14.49
CA PRO A 90 0.01 -0.11 13.91
C PRO A 90 -1.13 -0.25 14.94
N GLU A 91 -2.35 -0.13 14.47
CA GLU A 91 -3.55 -0.25 15.29
C GLU A 91 -4.05 -1.70 15.25
N SER A 92 -4.49 -2.25 16.40
CA SER A 92 -4.88 -3.66 16.52
C SER A 92 -6.04 -4.08 15.61
N HIS A 93 -6.79 -3.11 15.10
CA HIS A 93 -7.97 -3.30 14.27
C HIS A 93 -7.73 -2.93 12.79
N ASP A 94 -6.50 -2.60 12.39
CA ASP A 94 -6.17 -2.21 11.00
C ASP A 94 -6.63 -3.24 9.96
N ALA A 95 -6.44 -4.54 10.23
CA ALA A 95 -6.87 -5.60 9.32
C ALA A 95 -8.40 -5.63 9.14
N GLN A 96 -9.14 -5.54 10.25
CA GLN A 96 -10.60 -5.54 10.25
C GLN A 96 -11.16 -4.27 9.60
N THR A 97 -10.51 -3.13 9.84
CA THR A 97 -10.82 -1.86 9.20
C THR A 97 -10.61 -1.94 7.69
N LEU A 98 -9.49 -2.48 7.22
CA LEU A 98 -9.23 -2.66 5.79
C LEU A 98 -10.28 -3.56 5.11
N GLU A 99 -10.67 -4.67 5.74
CA GLU A 99 -11.74 -5.53 5.22
C GLU A 99 -13.09 -4.81 5.16
N ARG A 100 -13.42 -3.98 6.17
CA ARG A 100 -14.62 -3.14 6.14
C ARG A 100 -14.54 -2.07 5.04
N MET A 101 -13.42 -1.35 4.95
CA MET A 101 -13.17 -0.34 3.92
C MET A 101 -13.32 -0.92 2.52
N ALA A 102 -12.84 -2.14 2.28
CA ALA A 102 -13.01 -2.85 1.01
C ALA A 102 -14.50 -3.13 0.69
N ARG A 103 -15.32 -3.47 1.70
CA ARG A 103 -16.77 -3.62 1.54
C ARG A 103 -17.48 -2.29 1.29
N ASP A 104 -17.10 -1.24 2.01
CA ASP A 104 -17.68 0.11 1.83
C ASP A 104 -17.34 0.68 0.45
N CYS A 105 -16.13 0.41 -0.04
CA CYS A 105 -15.69 0.72 -1.40
C CYS A 105 -16.62 0.04 -2.43
N ALA A 106 -16.98 -1.23 -2.19
CA ALA A 106 -17.89 -2.04 -3.02
C ALA A 106 -19.34 -1.54 -3.03
N SER A 107 -19.71 -0.70 -2.08
CA SER A 107 -21.09 -0.28 -1.89
C SER A 107 -21.52 0.75 -2.93
N ASP A 108 -22.75 0.62 -3.40
CA ASP A 108 -23.40 1.63 -4.24
C ASP A 108 -23.86 2.85 -3.42
N GLN A 109 -23.84 2.77 -2.09
CA GLN A 109 -24.26 3.84 -1.20
C GLN A 109 -23.23 4.99 -1.19
N PRO A 110 -23.58 6.19 -1.68
CA PRO A 110 -22.63 7.32 -1.75
C PRO A 110 -22.11 7.75 -0.37
N VAL A 111 -22.95 7.66 0.67
CA VAL A 111 -22.59 8.04 2.05
C VAL A 111 -21.47 7.15 2.59
N LEU A 112 -21.51 5.84 2.36
CA LEU A 112 -20.45 4.92 2.80
C LEU A 112 -19.12 5.22 2.10
N ARG A 113 -19.17 5.58 0.81
CA ARG A 113 -17.97 5.96 0.06
C ARG A 113 -17.37 7.28 0.54
N GLN A 114 -18.19 8.23 0.98
CA GLN A 114 -17.72 9.47 1.60
C GLN A 114 -17.08 9.20 2.98
N LEU A 115 -17.71 8.37 3.80
CA LEU A 115 -17.14 7.96 5.10
C LEU A 115 -15.81 7.25 4.93
N LEU A 116 -15.71 6.36 3.95
CA LEU A 116 -14.48 5.67 3.58
C LEU A 116 -13.35 6.64 3.24
N ALA A 117 -13.63 7.68 2.45
CA ALA A 117 -12.66 8.72 2.12
C ALA A 117 -12.14 9.40 3.40
N GLN A 118 -13.04 9.86 4.27
CA GLN A 118 -12.67 10.51 5.52
C GLN A 118 -11.86 9.59 6.43
N GLU A 119 -12.20 8.30 6.47
CA GLU A 119 -11.52 7.34 7.31
C GLU A 119 -10.09 7.06 6.84
N ILE A 120 -9.89 6.89 5.53
CA ILE A 120 -8.56 6.76 4.92
C ILE A 120 -7.71 7.98 5.27
N GLU A 121 -8.23 9.18 5.04
CA GLU A 121 -7.53 10.43 5.35
C GLU A 121 -7.12 10.49 6.82
N VAL A 122 -8.06 10.27 7.74
CA VAL A 122 -7.78 10.31 9.18
C VAL A 122 -6.74 9.26 9.58
N ARG A 123 -6.89 8.01 9.13
CA ARG A 123 -5.99 6.91 9.51
C ARG A 123 -4.56 7.17 9.02
N PHE A 124 -4.40 7.59 7.78
CA PHE A 124 -3.08 7.82 7.20
C PHE A 124 -2.45 9.13 7.67
N CYS A 125 -3.24 10.17 7.96
CA CYS A 125 -2.73 11.37 8.65
C CYS A 125 -2.18 11.02 10.03
N ARG A 126 -2.90 10.21 10.82
CA ARG A 126 -2.39 9.71 12.12
C ARG A 126 -1.08 8.96 11.98
N LEU A 127 -1.02 8.02 11.04
CA LEU A 127 0.20 7.27 10.73
C LEU A 127 1.35 8.24 10.44
N MET A 128 1.18 9.19 9.52
CA MET A 128 2.27 10.08 9.14
C MET A 128 2.72 10.99 10.29
N LEU A 129 1.80 11.47 11.14
CA LEU A 129 2.12 12.26 12.32
C LEU A 129 2.86 11.46 13.41
N GLN A 130 2.56 10.17 13.53
CA GLN A 130 3.20 9.25 14.49
C GLN A 130 4.58 8.75 14.03
N ASN A 131 4.99 9.07 12.79
CA ASN A 131 6.24 8.62 12.19
C ASN A 131 7.22 9.78 11.88
N PRO A 132 7.51 10.68 12.85
CA PRO A 132 8.34 11.86 12.60
C PRO A 132 9.77 11.48 12.17
N GLU A 133 10.31 10.33 12.58
CA GLU A 133 11.68 9.92 12.23
C GLU A 133 11.83 9.22 10.88
N THR A 134 10.74 9.01 10.12
CA THR A 134 10.84 8.64 8.70
C THR A 134 11.27 9.82 7.80
N LEU A 135 11.54 10.99 8.39
CA LEU A 135 12.06 12.21 7.75
C LEU A 135 13.57 12.23 7.43
N GLY A 136 14.36 11.18 7.72
CA GLY A 136 15.80 11.13 7.39
C GLY A 136 16.29 9.71 7.03
N PRO A 137 17.19 9.52 6.04
CA PRO A 137 17.34 8.31 5.22
C PRO A 137 17.27 7.00 6.00
N THR A 138 16.12 6.31 5.99
CA THR A 138 15.98 4.99 6.60
C THR A 138 16.60 3.99 5.62
N GLN A 139 17.89 3.74 5.80
CA GLN A 139 18.50 2.52 5.31
C GLN A 139 17.85 1.36 6.06
N SER A 140 16.82 0.74 5.47
CA SER A 140 16.52 -0.64 5.83
C SER A 140 17.73 -1.46 5.38
N ARG A 141 18.52 -1.96 6.34
CA ARG A 141 19.54 -2.98 6.05
C ARG A 141 18.82 -4.19 5.49
N VAL A 142 18.87 -4.34 4.16
CA VAL A 142 18.39 -5.50 3.44
C VAL A 142 19.21 -6.70 3.91
N ALA A 143 18.60 -7.63 4.63
CA ALA A 143 19.17 -8.96 4.78
C ALA A 143 19.24 -9.58 3.38
N ARG A 144 20.46 -9.88 2.93
CA ARG A 144 20.74 -10.41 1.59
C ARG A 144 20.08 -11.79 1.46
N VAL A 145 18.91 -11.88 0.84
CA VAL A 145 18.25 -13.17 0.57
C VAL A 145 18.99 -13.84 -0.58
N GLN A 146 19.75 -14.89 -0.29
CA GLN A 146 20.29 -15.83 -1.27
C GLN A 146 19.20 -16.82 -1.66
N GLY A 147 18.90 -16.94 -2.95
CA GLY A 147 17.98 -17.95 -3.47
C GLY A 147 17.13 -17.43 -4.63
N MET A 148 17.72 -17.37 -5.82
CA MET A 148 16.98 -17.15 -7.07
C MET A 148 16.19 -18.42 -7.40
N ALA A 149 14.87 -18.36 -7.33
CA ALA A 149 13.98 -19.37 -7.91
C ALA A 149 13.15 -18.71 -9.04
N THR A 150 13.00 -19.48 -10.11
CA THR A 150 12.61 -19.08 -11.47
C THR A 150 11.25 -18.38 -11.58
N THR A 151 11.24 -17.27 -12.31
CA THR A 151 10.12 -16.37 -12.61
C THR A 151 9.09 -17.06 -13.52
N ARG A 152 7.87 -17.30 -13.02
CA ARG A 152 6.69 -17.54 -13.87
C ARG A 152 5.95 -16.22 -14.09
N GLN A 153 5.36 -16.08 -15.28
CA GLN A 153 4.69 -14.87 -15.76
C GLN A 153 3.41 -14.58 -14.95
N PHE A 154 3.33 -13.40 -14.35
CA PHE A 154 2.15 -12.92 -13.64
C PHE A 154 1.33 -12.01 -14.56
N GLU A 155 0.27 -12.54 -15.15
CA GLU A 155 -0.79 -11.73 -15.75
C GLU A 155 -1.74 -11.28 -14.65
N LYS A 156 -1.79 -9.96 -14.45
CA LYS A 156 -2.88 -9.17 -13.87
C LYS A 156 -3.98 -10.01 -13.21
N VAL A 157 -3.83 -10.24 -11.90
CA VAL A 157 -4.88 -10.87 -11.09
C VAL A 157 -5.91 -9.78 -10.79
N GLN A 158 -6.74 -9.56 -11.82
CA GLN A 158 -7.96 -8.75 -11.79
C GLN A 158 -9.19 -9.59 -11.40
N ARG A 159 -9.00 -10.85 -10.95
CA ARG A 159 -10.10 -11.82 -10.77
C ARG A 159 -10.76 -11.82 -9.40
N HIS A 160 -10.34 -10.96 -8.48
CA HIS A 160 -11.10 -10.69 -7.25
C HIS A 160 -11.23 -9.17 -7.06
N GLY A 161 -12.38 -8.64 -7.49
CA GLY A 161 -12.95 -7.37 -7.02
C GLY A 161 -12.02 -6.16 -7.01
N CYS A 162 -11.50 -5.76 -8.17
CA CYS A 162 -11.01 -4.40 -8.32
C CYS A 162 -12.18 -3.43 -8.21
N ILE A 163 -12.35 -2.82 -7.04
CA ILE A 163 -13.41 -1.84 -6.85
C ILE A 163 -12.80 -0.45 -6.90
N TYR A 164 -13.14 0.25 -7.97
CA TYR A 164 -12.97 1.69 -8.08
C TYR A 164 -13.97 2.35 -7.13
N CYS A 165 -13.51 3.21 -6.24
CA CYS A 165 -14.41 3.98 -5.38
C CYS A 165 -14.74 5.31 -6.07
N PRO A 166 -15.97 5.59 -6.53
CA PRO A 166 -16.24 6.88 -7.17
C PRO A 166 -15.94 8.13 -6.31
N ALA A 167 -15.95 7.98 -4.98
CA ALA A 167 -15.60 9.06 -4.04
C ALA A 167 -14.09 9.28 -3.90
N LEU A 168 -13.28 8.28 -4.26
CA LEU A 168 -11.82 8.33 -4.30
C LEU A 168 -11.39 7.83 -5.67
N PRO A 169 -10.91 8.65 -6.61
CA PRO A 169 -10.43 8.15 -7.91
C PRO A 169 -9.37 7.02 -7.88
N GLY A 170 -8.99 6.49 -6.71
CA GLY A 170 -8.28 5.23 -6.51
C GLY A 170 -9.17 4.02 -6.17
N ARG A 171 -8.54 2.99 -5.59
CA ARG A 171 -9.07 1.62 -5.50
C ARG A 171 -8.64 0.99 -4.19
N ILE A 172 -9.52 0.22 -3.54
CA ILE A 172 -9.20 -0.50 -2.30
C ILE A 172 -9.43 -2.00 -2.50
N TYR A 173 -8.52 -2.80 -1.96
CA TYR A 173 -8.48 -4.24 -2.10
C TYR A 173 -8.18 -4.89 -0.75
N ALA A 174 -8.84 -6.01 -0.48
CA ALA A 174 -8.47 -6.95 0.58
C ALA A 174 -8.65 -8.36 0.01
N SER A 175 -7.57 -9.15 -0.12
CA SER A 175 -7.63 -10.47 -0.75
C SER A 175 -6.49 -11.41 -0.34
N ASN A 176 -6.65 -12.69 -0.65
CA ASN A 176 -5.57 -13.67 -0.59
C ASN A 176 -4.59 -13.40 -1.74
N ALA A 177 -3.37 -13.01 -1.40
CA ALA A 177 -2.28 -12.69 -2.32
C ALA A 177 -1.74 -13.93 -3.05
N SER A 178 -2.09 -15.16 -2.62
CA SER A 178 -1.82 -16.39 -3.37
C SER A 178 -2.47 -16.39 -4.75
N ALA A 179 -3.53 -15.60 -4.93
CA ALA A 179 -4.15 -15.37 -6.21
C ALA A 179 -3.32 -14.46 -7.12
N LEU A 180 -2.34 -13.68 -6.61
CA LEU A 180 -1.42 -12.80 -7.38
C LEU A 180 -0.37 -13.58 -8.19
N LYS A 181 -0.49 -14.92 -8.24
CA LYS A 181 0.38 -15.84 -8.98
C LYS A 181 -0.05 -16.07 -10.43
#